data_AF-A0A8T0HW32-F1
#
_entry.id   AF-A0A8T0HW32-F1
#
_cell.length_a   1.000
_cell.length_b   1.000
_cell.length_c   1.000
_cell.angle_alpha   90.00
_cell.angle_beta   90.00
_cell.angle_gamma   90.00
#
_symmetry.space_group_name_H-M   'P 1'
#
loop_
_entity.id
_entity.type
_entity.pdbx_description
1 polymer ?
#
loop_
_entity_poly.entity_id
_entity_poly.type
_entity_poly.pdbx_seq_one_letter_code
_entity_poly.pdbx_strand_id
1 'polypeptide(L)'
;MDPDDERLVTKEDKIEDVRPKSFRCEMHDKSGGEDGPPELKMKEVGVERKLLKNGGLTKTVVKHGTCKHPKSPLSGDEVTVHYTGTLPDGTVFDSTRDKEPFTFKLGVGQVIRGWDKGVKTMRKGEQAVFTVQPQYAYGKAGQPPGIPPDTPLRFDIELLSWCSVKDVCRDGGVMKKIVREGKSWETPKDSDEVKVNYEVKLEDGTLISKSPDDGVKFIVEEGWLCPAFKHAVKSMKIEEVVVLMVQPEYGFGIDGREAKDSEGPVPLNATLIVDLELVSWNSVEIVTDDKKVIKKITKKGESYEKPNGGSTVTIKYVGTLSDGAIFEKRGLHPEDPVTVTIDDDQVVPGLEETLATMKKGEVCIVMIPPEYGFENEEKQCHLALVPANSTLTYEVEMISFVKAKDSWDLDGPQKIAAAAKKKDQGNDLFKKGKLFFAARKYEKVLEIDSMNLKALFRRAQAYSAMMDLELAEQDLKKVLESDPNNRDAKLEQKKLNKKQVAHRKTEAKLYGNMFARLIKMEEKESKQADKGLANLPQVPALINPAEVSVQGYNQRVTVCPSHAGC
;
A
#
# COMPACT_ATOMS: atom_id res chain seq x y z
N MET A 1 72.83 25.29 -37.29
CA MET A 1 72.89 25.80 -38.68
C MET A 1 71.46 25.76 -39.19
N ASP A 2 70.83 26.93 -39.15
CA ASP A 2 69.56 27.33 -39.78
C ASP A 2 69.62 27.22 -41.33
N PRO A 3 68.55 27.50 -42.11
CA PRO A 3 67.09 27.46 -41.87
C PRO A 3 66.26 26.98 -43.12
N ASP A 4 64.94 27.24 -43.06
CA ASP A 4 63.89 27.29 -44.10
C ASP A 4 63.10 25.96 -44.33
N ASP A 5 61.78 25.87 -44.11
CA ASP A 5 60.77 26.75 -44.73
C ASP A 5 59.46 26.94 -43.90
N GLU A 6 58.82 28.06 -44.25
CA GLU A 6 57.81 28.98 -43.74
C GLU A 6 56.49 28.62 -42.99
N ARG A 7 56.25 29.46 -41.97
CA ARG A 7 55.07 30.34 -41.66
C ARG A 7 53.68 29.68 -41.54
N LEU A 8 52.99 29.90 -40.42
CA LEU A 8 52.03 31.02 -40.30
C LEU A 8 51.93 31.60 -38.88
N VAL A 9 51.50 32.86 -38.85
CA VAL A 9 51.78 33.91 -37.86
C VAL A 9 50.82 33.93 -36.66
N THR A 10 51.43 34.28 -35.53
CA THR A 10 50.94 34.64 -34.20
C THR A 10 50.01 35.86 -34.15
N LYS A 11 49.12 35.93 -33.14
CA LYS A 11 49.28 36.86 -32.00
C LYS A 11 48.10 36.81 -31.02
N GLU A 12 48.47 36.80 -29.76
CA GLU A 12 47.64 37.03 -28.58
C GLU A 12 47.12 38.49 -28.57
N ASP A 13 45.88 38.67 -28.15
CA ASP A 13 45.50 39.82 -27.31
C ASP A 13 44.23 39.53 -26.50
N LYS A 14 44.20 40.18 -25.33
CA LYS A 14 43.37 40.03 -24.13
C LYS A 14 41.85 40.09 -24.37
N ILE A 15 41.07 39.32 -23.60
CA ILE A 15 39.64 39.62 -23.32
C ILE A 15 39.30 39.32 -21.85
N GLU A 16 38.59 40.28 -21.27
CA GLU A 16 38.15 40.40 -19.88
C GLU A 16 37.09 39.35 -19.44
N ASP A 17 37.01 39.22 -18.11
CA ASP A 17 36.09 38.44 -17.30
C ASP A 17 34.61 38.83 -17.53
N VAL A 18 33.80 37.90 -18.08
CA VAL A 18 32.34 38.00 -18.13
C VAL A 18 31.70 36.64 -17.81
N ARG A 19 30.95 36.60 -16.70
CA ARG A 19 30.14 35.45 -16.26
C ARG A 19 29.07 35.07 -17.31
N PRO A 20 28.82 33.78 -17.59
CA PRO A 20 27.75 33.41 -18.52
C PRO A 20 26.37 33.44 -17.85
N LYS A 21 25.46 34.21 -18.47
CA LYS A 21 24.00 34.18 -18.22
C LYS A 21 23.38 32.92 -18.82
N SER A 22 22.35 32.39 -18.16
CA SER A 22 21.61 31.20 -18.55
C SER A 22 20.92 31.37 -19.91
N PHE A 23 21.18 30.43 -20.83
CA PHE A 23 20.50 30.35 -22.11
C PHE A 23 19.08 29.81 -21.95
N ARG A 24 18.13 30.63 -22.41
CA ARG A 24 16.71 30.33 -22.61
C ARG A 24 16.58 29.81 -24.05
N CYS A 25 16.09 28.58 -24.22
CA CYS A 25 15.81 28.02 -25.54
C CYS A 25 14.38 28.40 -25.95
N GLU A 26 14.25 29.18 -27.02
CA GLU A 26 12.98 29.48 -27.69
C GLU A 26 12.68 28.35 -28.68
N MET A 27 11.56 27.65 -28.48
CA MET A 27 10.94 26.82 -29.52
C MET A 27 9.62 27.48 -29.89
N HIS A 28 9.52 27.89 -31.15
CA HIS A 28 8.26 28.24 -31.80
C HIS A 28 7.45 26.96 -32.01
N ASP A 29 6.21 26.93 -31.50
CA ASP A 29 5.20 26.01 -31.99
C ASP A 29 3.87 26.76 -32.18
N LYS A 30 3.28 26.60 -33.36
CA LYS A 30 2.00 27.18 -33.78
C LYS A 30 1.08 26.02 -34.15
N SER A 31 0.11 25.70 -33.30
CA SER A 31 -1.17 25.14 -33.72
C SER A 31 -2.18 25.08 -32.57
N GLY A 32 -3.35 25.67 -32.79
CA GLY A 32 -4.69 25.14 -32.41
C GLY A 32 -5.00 24.91 -30.93
N GLY A 33 -6.02 25.61 -30.42
CA GLY A 33 -6.40 25.60 -29.02
C GLY A 33 -7.32 24.46 -28.59
N GLU A 34 -7.41 24.27 -27.28
CA GLU A 34 -8.60 24.00 -26.46
C GLU A 34 -8.20 24.10 -24.97
N ASP A 35 -9.15 24.55 -24.15
CA ASP A 35 -8.99 25.25 -22.88
C ASP A 35 -8.21 24.53 -21.76
N GLY A 36 -7.12 25.14 -21.29
CA GLY A 36 -6.54 24.90 -19.96
C GLY A 36 -7.37 25.59 -18.86
N PRO A 37 -7.39 25.05 -17.61
CA PRO A 37 -8.22 25.61 -16.54
C PRO A 37 -7.75 27.03 -16.17
N PRO A 38 -8.67 27.98 -15.94
CA PRO A 38 -8.33 29.38 -15.75
C PRO A 38 -7.62 29.59 -14.40
N GLU A 39 -6.47 30.24 -14.47
CA GLU A 39 -5.69 30.75 -13.36
C GLU A 39 -6.55 31.69 -12.49
N LEU A 40 -6.79 31.31 -11.23
CA LEU A 40 -7.75 31.96 -10.32
C LEU A 40 -7.21 33.30 -9.79
N LYS A 41 -7.58 34.41 -10.44
CA LYS A 41 -7.36 35.80 -9.95
C LYS A 41 -7.90 35.99 -8.53
N MET A 42 -7.13 36.64 -7.65
CA MET A 42 -7.58 37.09 -6.33
C MET A 42 -8.87 37.92 -6.47
N LYS A 43 -9.93 37.53 -5.76
CA LYS A 43 -11.27 38.13 -5.89
C LYS A 43 -11.34 39.42 -5.08
N GLU A 44 -11.71 40.54 -5.70
CA GLU A 44 -11.80 41.88 -5.07
C GLU A 44 -12.73 41.92 -3.83
N VAL A 45 -12.27 42.59 -2.76
CA VAL A 45 -13.06 42.94 -1.56
C VAL A 45 -14.21 43.88 -1.94
N GLY A 46 -15.36 43.75 -1.29
CA GLY A 46 -16.48 44.69 -1.43
C GLY A 46 -17.37 44.48 -2.65
N VAL A 47 -17.02 43.58 -3.56
CA VAL A 47 -17.85 43.25 -4.74
C VAL A 47 -18.82 42.12 -4.42
N GLU A 48 -20.13 42.39 -4.54
CA GLU A 48 -21.17 41.38 -4.41
C GLU A 48 -21.17 40.42 -5.61
N ARG A 49 -21.21 39.11 -5.34
CA ARG A 49 -21.19 38.06 -6.37
C ARG A 49 -22.30 37.06 -6.12
N LYS A 50 -23.02 36.70 -7.19
CA LYS A 50 -23.99 35.58 -7.16
C LYS A 50 -23.23 34.26 -7.07
N LEU A 51 -23.46 33.50 -6.00
CA LEU A 51 -22.93 32.14 -5.85
C LEU A 51 -23.80 31.10 -6.57
N LEU A 52 -25.08 31.42 -6.78
CA LEU A 52 -26.02 30.56 -7.49
C LEU A 52 -26.57 31.30 -8.72
N LYS A 53 -26.73 30.59 -9.84
CA LYS A 53 -27.24 31.16 -11.11
C LYS A 53 -28.59 31.85 -10.94
N ASN A 54 -29.45 31.33 -10.06
CA ASN A 54 -30.76 31.91 -9.75
C ASN A 54 -30.72 33.12 -8.79
N GLY A 55 -29.53 33.56 -8.36
CA GLY A 55 -29.39 34.66 -7.41
C GLY A 55 -29.84 34.35 -5.98
N GLY A 56 -30.16 33.10 -5.66
CA GLY A 56 -30.65 32.70 -4.33
C GLY A 56 -29.63 32.83 -3.20
N LEU A 57 -28.37 33.03 -3.54
CA LEU A 57 -27.27 33.24 -2.60
C LEU A 57 -26.26 34.19 -3.24
N THR A 58 -25.97 35.29 -2.57
CA THR A 58 -24.88 36.20 -2.93
C THR A 58 -23.83 36.25 -1.84
N LYS A 59 -22.61 36.65 -2.21
CA LYS A 59 -21.45 36.76 -1.32
C LYS A 59 -20.69 38.04 -1.63
N THR A 60 -20.34 38.77 -0.57
CA THR A 60 -19.45 39.93 -0.60
C THR A 60 -18.31 39.68 0.37
N VAL A 61 -17.06 39.63 -0.12
CA VAL A 61 -15.89 39.45 0.75
C VAL A 61 -15.62 40.77 1.47
N VAL A 62 -15.56 40.74 2.79
CA VAL A 62 -15.25 41.90 3.66
C VAL A 62 -13.76 41.92 4.00
N LYS A 63 -13.19 40.74 4.29
CA LYS A 63 -11.78 40.57 4.63
C LYS A 63 -11.26 39.32 3.92
N HIS A 64 -10.11 39.43 3.26
CA HIS A 64 -9.47 38.27 2.65
C HIS A 64 -8.98 37.27 3.69
N GLY A 65 -9.01 35.99 3.32
CA GLY A 65 -8.39 34.95 4.11
C GLY A 65 -6.87 35.14 4.25
N THR A 66 -6.34 34.65 5.36
CA THR A 66 -4.93 34.79 5.75
C THR A 66 -4.01 33.75 5.12
N CYS A 67 -4.57 32.72 4.46
CA CYS A 67 -3.79 31.65 3.86
C CYS A 67 -3.29 31.99 2.46
N LYS A 68 -1.98 31.84 2.22
CA LYS A 68 -1.35 31.98 0.89
C LYS A 68 -1.88 30.96 -0.14
N HIS A 69 -2.44 29.84 0.33
CA HIS A 69 -3.01 28.79 -0.52
C HIS A 69 -4.55 28.92 -0.64
N PRO A 70 -5.13 28.63 -1.81
CA PRO A 70 -6.57 28.82 -2.08
C PRO A 70 -7.46 27.70 -1.54
N LYS A 71 -7.08 27.03 -0.44
CA LYS A 71 -7.88 25.93 0.11
C LYS A 71 -9.15 26.48 0.77
N SER A 72 -10.26 25.78 0.54
CA SER A 72 -11.56 25.99 1.16
C SER A 72 -12.03 24.67 1.77
N PRO A 73 -12.89 24.70 2.80
CA PRO A 73 -13.42 23.48 3.41
C PRO A 73 -14.24 22.68 2.39
N LEU A 74 -14.23 21.36 2.53
CA LEU A 74 -14.98 20.42 1.71
C LEU A 74 -16.24 19.92 2.44
N SER A 75 -17.13 19.28 1.69
CA SER A 75 -18.30 18.64 2.30
C SER A 75 -17.83 17.50 3.20
N GLY A 76 -18.35 17.44 4.43
CA GLY A 76 -17.90 16.54 5.49
C GLY A 76 -16.96 17.19 6.51
N ASP A 77 -16.23 18.24 6.12
CA ASP A 77 -15.30 18.94 7.02
C ASP A 77 -16.04 19.57 8.20
N GLU A 78 -15.40 19.57 9.37
CA GLU A 78 -15.88 20.28 10.54
C GLU A 78 -15.34 21.71 10.50
N VAL A 79 -16.23 22.68 10.35
CA VAL A 79 -15.89 24.10 10.19
C VAL A 79 -16.26 24.90 11.43
N THR A 80 -15.42 25.85 11.81
CA THR A 80 -15.63 26.74 12.96
C THR A 80 -15.71 28.17 12.48
N VAL A 81 -16.79 28.86 12.82
CA VAL A 81 -17.08 30.22 12.36
C VAL A 81 -17.53 31.13 13.49
N HIS A 82 -17.21 32.42 13.37
CA HIS A 82 -18.00 33.48 14.00
C HIS A 82 -19.03 34.01 13.01
N TYR A 83 -20.21 34.40 13.48
CA TYR A 83 -21.21 35.01 12.62
C TYR A 83 -22.12 35.99 13.34
N THR A 84 -22.77 36.84 12.55
CA THR A 84 -23.93 37.64 12.95
C THR A 84 -25.00 37.53 11.85
N GLY A 85 -26.19 37.07 12.23
CA GLY A 85 -27.37 36.98 11.38
C GLY A 85 -28.30 38.18 11.61
N THR A 86 -28.65 38.88 10.53
CA THR A 86 -29.55 40.03 10.56
C THR A 86 -30.70 39.88 9.57
N LEU A 87 -31.86 40.41 9.95
CA LEU A 87 -33.00 40.63 9.07
C LEU A 87 -32.71 41.80 8.11
N PRO A 88 -33.53 41.97 7.04
CA PRO A 88 -33.33 43.05 6.06
C PRO A 88 -33.41 44.47 6.63
N ASP A 89 -34.13 44.65 7.74
CA ASP A 89 -34.24 45.90 8.49
C ASP A 89 -33.02 46.19 9.38
N GLY A 90 -32.05 45.27 9.45
CA GLY A 90 -30.85 45.36 10.27
C GLY A 90 -30.99 44.72 11.66
N THR A 91 -32.18 44.24 12.04
CA THR A 91 -32.40 43.58 13.33
C THR A 91 -31.55 42.31 13.43
N VAL A 92 -30.68 42.23 14.45
CA VAL A 92 -29.88 41.04 14.74
C VAL A 92 -30.79 39.99 15.39
N PHE A 93 -30.91 38.82 14.78
CA PHE A 93 -31.67 37.70 15.36
C PHE A 93 -30.77 36.65 16.03
N ASP A 94 -29.50 36.56 15.63
CA ASP A 94 -28.53 35.66 16.25
C ASP A 94 -27.07 36.11 15.99
N SER A 95 -26.17 35.83 16.93
CA SER A 95 -24.75 36.20 16.83
C SER A 95 -23.88 35.36 17.77
N THR A 96 -22.69 35.00 17.31
CA THR A 96 -21.64 34.38 18.11
C THR A 96 -20.48 35.31 18.43
N ARG A 97 -20.54 36.59 18.03
CA ARG A 97 -19.43 37.53 18.28
C ARG A 97 -19.19 37.83 19.76
N ASP A 98 -20.23 37.67 20.59
CA ASP A 98 -20.18 37.82 22.05
C ASP A 98 -20.21 36.48 22.78
N LYS A 99 -19.98 35.36 22.06
CA LYS A 99 -20.07 33.98 22.56
C LYS A 99 -18.93 33.14 21.98
N GLU A 100 -18.92 31.85 22.32
CA GLU A 100 -18.01 30.88 21.68
C GLU A 100 -18.32 30.72 20.17
N PRO A 101 -17.29 30.47 19.33
CA PRO A 101 -17.48 30.17 17.91
C PRO A 101 -18.41 28.97 17.68
N PHE A 102 -19.15 29.00 16.58
CA PHE A 102 -20.04 27.91 16.21
C PHE A 102 -19.32 26.91 15.31
N THR A 103 -19.39 25.61 15.66
CA THR A 103 -18.77 24.52 14.91
C THR A 103 -19.81 23.57 14.36
N PHE A 104 -19.72 23.23 13.07
CA PHE A 104 -20.67 22.34 12.39
C PHE A 104 -20.00 21.53 11.26
N LYS A 105 -20.62 20.42 10.84
CA LYS A 105 -20.20 19.64 9.66
C LYS A 105 -20.75 20.28 8.38
N LEU A 106 -19.87 20.67 7.48
CA LEU A 106 -20.23 21.38 6.26
C LEU A 106 -20.85 20.45 5.22
N GLY A 107 -21.97 20.84 4.62
CA GLY A 107 -22.53 20.18 3.44
C GLY A 107 -23.32 18.90 3.73
N VAL A 108 -23.64 18.63 4.99
CA VAL A 108 -24.46 17.48 5.42
C VAL A 108 -25.84 17.89 5.93
N GLY A 109 -26.25 19.16 5.74
CA GLY A 109 -27.57 19.64 6.13
C GLY A 109 -27.75 19.95 7.63
N GLN A 110 -26.66 20.13 8.38
CA GLN A 110 -26.72 20.60 9.78
C GLN A 110 -27.08 22.09 9.91
N VAL A 111 -26.89 22.86 8.84
CA VAL A 111 -27.20 24.30 8.77
C VAL A 111 -28.08 24.59 7.55
N ILE A 112 -28.59 25.81 7.45
CA ILE A 112 -29.39 26.23 6.29
C ILE A 112 -28.62 26.01 4.97
N ARG A 113 -29.34 25.69 3.89
CA ARG A 113 -28.75 25.36 2.59
C ARG A 113 -27.83 26.46 2.03
N GLY A 114 -28.11 27.71 2.37
CA GLY A 114 -27.28 28.86 2.02
C GLY A 114 -25.89 28.80 2.64
N TRP A 115 -25.79 28.36 3.90
CA TRP A 115 -24.50 28.21 4.60
C TRP A 115 -23.68 27.05 4.03
N ASP A 116 -24.31 25.88 3.82
CA ASP A 116 -23.65 24.72 3.21
C ASP A 116 -23.01 25.04 1.86
N LYS A 117 -23.67 25.89 1.07
CA LYS A 117 -23.15 26.36 -0.23
C LYS A 117 -22.16 27.52 -0.08
N GLY A 118 -22.40 28.44 0.85
CA GLY A 118 -21.64 29.68 1.01
C GLY A 118 -20.29 29.47 1.68
N VAL A 119 -20.27 28.80 2.83
CA VAL A 119 -19.06 28.60 3.65
C VAL A 119 -18.01 27.77 2.90
N LYS A 120 -18.45 26.83 2.05
CA LYS A 120 -17.60 26.05 1.14
C LYS A 120 -16.76 26.91 0.18
N THR A 121 -17.13 28.18 -0.02
CA THR A 121 -16.41 29.12 -0.90
C THR A 121 -15.44 30.04 -0.16
N MET A 122 -15.37 29.94 1.18
CA MET A 122 -14.53 30.79 2.03
C MET A 122 -13.13 30.19 2.20
N ARG A 123 -12.16 31.06 2.48
CA ARG A 123 -10.79 30.71 2.87
C ARG A 123 -10.57 30.90 4.37
N LYS A 124 -9.51 30.28 4.91
CA LYS A 124 -9.15 30.45 6.33
C LYS A 124 -8.96 31.94 6.67
N GLY A 125 -9.61 32.43 7.72
CA GLY A 125 -9.58 33.82 8.16
C GLY A 125 -10.36 34.80 7.27
N GLU A 126 -11.08 34.30 6.26
CA GLU A 126 -11.92 35.16 5.41
C GLU A 126 -13.16 35.59 6.19
N GLN A 127 -13.52 36.87 6.08
CA GLN A 127 -14.82 37.38 6.50
C GLN A 127 -15.64 37.75 5.27
N ALA A 128 -16.86 37.25 5.18
CA ALA A 128 -17.75 37.51 4.06
C ALA A 128 -19.19 37.66 4.53
N VAL A 129 -19.90 38.57 3.85
CA VAL A 129 -21.33 38.77 3.99
C VAL A 129 -22.06 37.93 2.95
N PHE A 130 -23.04 37.16 3.38
CA PHE A 130 -23.93 36.38 2.54
C PHE A 130 -25.35 36.91 2.63
N THR A 131 -25.98 37.15 1.47
CA THR A 131 -27.43 37.37 1.40
C THR A 131 -28.08 36.08 0.92
N VAL A 132 -28.90 35.48 1.78
CA VAL A 132 -29.53 34.17 1.58
C VAL A 132 -31.02 34.36 1.35
N GLN A 133 -31.50 34.01 0.15
CA GLN A 133 -32.92 34.09 -0.15
C GLN A 133 -33.71 33.00 0.61
N PRO A 134 -35.02 33.20 0.87
CA PRO A 134 -35.81 32.33 1.75
C PRO A 134 -35.75 30.85 1.38
N GLN A 135 -35.74 30.53 0.08
CA GLN A 135 -35.64 29.16 -0.43
C GLN A 135 -34.32 28.45 -0.05
N TYR A 136 -33.26 29.18 0.31
CA TYR A 136 -32.00 28.65 0.84
C TYR A 136 -31.82 28.87 2.36
N ALA A 137 -32.83 29.46 3.02
CA ALA A 137 -32.92 29.68 4.47
C ALA A 137 -34.13 28.90 5.04
N TYR A 138 -35.09 29.59 5.67
CA TYR A 138 -36.25 28.99 6.36
C TYR A 138 -37.55 28.97 5.52
N GLY A 139 -37.52 29.47 4.30
CA GLY A 139 -38.64 29.43 3.35
C GLY A 139 -39.94 30.06 3.86
N LYS A 140 -41.07 29.54 3.36
CA LYS A 140 -42.42 30.04 3.67
C LYS A 140 -42.83 29.88 5.13
N ALA A 141 -42.17 29.00 5.87
CA ALA A 141 -42.50 28.77 7.28
C ALA A 141 -41.82 29.82 8.19
N GLY A 142 -40.66 30.34 7.79
CA GLY A 142 -39.82 31.14 8.69
C GLY A 142 -39.30 30.31 9.87
N GLN A 143 -38.88 30.99 10.93
CA GLN A 143 -38.53 30.40 12.23
C GLN A 143 -39.09 31.29 13.36
N PRO A 144 -40.38 31.14 13.71
CA PRO A 144 -41.00 31.93 14.77
C PRO A 144 -40.32 31.73 16.13
N PRO A 145 -40.29 32.76 17.01
CA PRO A 145 -40.82 34.11 16.81
C PRO A 145 -39.85 35.06 16.08
N GLY A 146 -38.60 34.66 15.83
CA GLY A 146 -37.53 35.58 15.42
C GLY A 146 -37.39 35.82 13.92
N ILE A 147 -37.81 34.87 13.07
CA ILE A 147 -37.65 34.97 11.61
C ILE A 147 -39.03 34.81 10.94
N PRO A 148 -39.57 35.84 10.29
CA PRO A 148 -40.85 35.74 9.60
C PRO A 148 -40.79 34.82 8.36
N PRO A 149 -41.96 34.36 7.88
CA PRO A 149 -42.11 33.72 6.56
C PRO A 149 -41.42 34.47 5.42
N ASP A 150 -40.89 33.74 4.44
CA ASP A 150 -40.36 34.27 3.18
C ASP A 150 -39.35 35.43 3.35
N THR A 151 -38.60 35.42 4.45
CA THR A 151 -37.67 36.49 4.79
C THR A 151 -36.25 36.19 4.30
N PRO A 152 -35.65 37.05 3.45
CA PRO A 152 -34.24 36.91 3.11
C PRO A 152 -33.37 37.28 4.32
N LEU A 153 -32.27 36.57 4.50
CA LEU A 153 -31.37 36.75 5.64
C LEU A 153 -30.02 37.25 5.19
N ARG A 154 -29.39 38.09 6.01
CA ARG A 154 -28.01 38.52 5.81
C ARG A 154 -27.15 37.94 6.92
N PHE A 155 -26.05 37.28 6.54
CA PHE A 155 -25.09 36.70 7.47
C PHE A 155 -23.71 37.27 7.22
N ASP A 156 -23.13 37.92 8.22
CA ASP A 156 -21.71 38.25 8.25
C ASP A 156 -20.97 37.09 8.93
N ILE A 157 -20.14 36.35 8.20
CA ILE A 157 -19.48 35.13 8.66
C ILE A 157 -17.96 35.30 8.54
N GLU A 158 -17.24 34.97 9.61
CA GLU A 158 -15.79 34.83 9.63
C GLU A 158 -15.41 33.35 9.78
N LEU A 159 -14.69 32.79 8.81
CA LEU A 159 -14.22 31.41 8.85
C LEU A 159 -12.91 31.32 9.63
N LEU A 160 -12.95 30.81 10.87
CA LEU A 160 -11.78 30.76 11.75
C LEU A 160 -10.87 29.59 11.40
N SER A 161 -11.44 28.39 11.31
CA SER A 161 -10.73 27.14 11.07
C SER A 161 -11.65 26.06 10.50
N TRP A 162 -11.05 24.99 9.99
CA TRP A 162 -11.74 23.73 9.74
C TRP A 162 -10.79 22.57 9.96
N CYS A 163 -11.34 21.40 10.26
CA CYS A 163 -10.65 20.13 10.28
C CYS A 163 -11.26 19.24 9.19
N SER A 164 -10.42 18.67 8.32
CA SER A 164 -10.92 17.76 7.31
C SER A 164 -11.31 16.43 7.93
N VAL A 165 -12.56 16.02 7.69
CA VAL A 165 -13.11 14.75 8.17
C VAL A 165 -13.34 13.85 6.97
N LYS A 166 -12.70 12.69 6.96
CA LYS A 166 -12.77 11.72 5.87
C LYS A 166 -13.33 10.41 6.38
N ASP A 167 -14.34 9.90 5.69
CA ASP A 167 -14.76 8.52 5.85
C ASP A 167 -13.74 7.62 5.12
N VAL A 168 -12.92 6.92 5.89
CA VAL A 168 -11.79 6.13 5.36
C VAL A 168 -12.29 4.87 4.67
N CYS A 169 -13.36 4.28 5.18
CA CYS A 169 -13.94 3.03 4.69
C CYS A 169 -15.11 3.24 3.72
N ARG A 170 -15.63 4.48 3.62
CA ARG A 170 -16.76 4.88 2.75
C ARG A 170 -18.10 4.23 3.13
N ASP A 171 -18.22 3.80 4.37
CA ASP A 171 -19.41 3.18 4.96
C ASP A 171 -19.83 3.87 6.27
N GLY A 172 -19.15 4.93 6.67
CA GLY A 172 -19.35 5.64 7.94
C GLY A 172 -18.67 4.97 9.14
N GLY A 173 -18.03 3.82 8.97
CA GLY A 173 -17.49 3.03 10.07
C GLY A 173 -16.21 3.61 10.68
N VAL A 174 -15.38 4.29 9.88
CA VAL A 174 -14.15 4.95 10.37
C VAL A 174 -14.07 6.39 9.86
N MET A 175 -14.43 7.33 10.73
CA MET A 175 -14.36 8.76 10.44
C MET A 175 -13.03 9.33 10.93
N LYS A 176 -12.18 9.76 10.01
CA LYS A 176 -10.86 10.32 10.29
C LYS A 176 -10.88 11.85 10.25
N LYS A 177 -10.75 12.50 11.41
CA LYS A 177 -10.55 13.95 11.55
C LYS A 177 -9.06 14.28 11.56
N ILE A 178 -8.60 15.04 10.58
CA ILE A 178 -7.19 15.46 10.50
C ILE A 178 -6.96 16.64 11.46
N VAL A 179 -6.15 16.42 12.49
CA VAL A 179 -5.73 17.44 13.45
C VAL A 179 -4.48 18.15 12.97
N ARG A 180 -3.51 17.39 12.43
CA ARG A 180 -2.28 17.90 11.86
C ARG A 180 -2.02 17.21 10.53
N GLU A 181 -1.82 18.00 9.47
CA GLU A 181 -1.46 17.51 8.14
C GLU A 181 -0.04 16.92 8.14
N GLY A 182 0.14 15.79 7.46
CA GLY A 182 1.46 15.20 7.28
C GLY A 182 2.32 15.91 6.22
N LYS A 183 3.62 15.63 6.22
CA LYS A 183 4.62 16.33 5.39
C LYS A 183 4.78 15.80 3.97
N SER A 184 4.38 14.55 3.70
CA SER A 184 4.54 13.88 2.40
C SER A 184 3.20 13.69 1.66
N TRP A 185 3.26 13.36 0.37
CA TRP A 185 2.11 12.93 -0.42
C TRP A 185 1.91 11.41 -0.40
N GLU A 186 2.97 10.66 -0.07
CA GLU A 186 2.94 9.19 -0.03
C GLU A 186 2.25 8.67 1.23
N THR A 187 1.63 7.51 1.10
CA THR A 187 1.00 6.78 2.20
C THR A 187 1.45 5.31 2.21
N PRO A 188 1.42 4.64 3.38
CA PRO A 188 1.75 3.23 3.51
C PRO A 188 0.85 2.30 2.68
N LYS A 189 1.42 1.19 2.24
CA LYS A 189 0.77 0.03 1.60
C LYS A 189 0.61 -1.13 2.58
N ASP A 190 -0.12 -2.16 2.17
CA ASP A 190 -0.41 -3.34 3.00
C ASP A 190 0.85 -4.06 3.51
N SER A 191 1.89 -4.16 2.69
CA SER A 191 3.15 -4.79 3.10
C SER A 191 4.00 -3.92 4.03
N ASP A 192 3.79 -2.61 4.06
CA ASP A 192 4.71 -1.67 4.70
C ASP A 192 4.69 -1.79 6.24
N GLU A 193 5.85 -1.54 6.85
CA GLU A 193 5.95 -1.45 8.31
C GLU A 193 5.74 0.00 8.73
N VAL A 194 4.70 0.27 9.51
CA VAL A 194 4.40 1.59 10.05
C VAL A 194 4.83 1.67 11.50
N LYS A 195 5.21 2.87 11.93
CA LYS A 195 5.43 3.23 13.32
C LYS A 195 4.40 4.28 13.72
N VAL A 196 3.62 4.01 14.75
CA VAL A 196 2.55 4.91 15.22
C VAL A 196 2.66 5.21 16.72
N ASN A 197 2.16 6.38 17.10
CA ASN A 197 1.78 6.68 18.47
C ASN A 197 0.26 6.74 18.55
N TYR A 198 -0.33 6.23 19.61
CA TYR A 198 -1.79 6.26 19.75
C TYR A 198 -2.28 6.36 21.18
N GLU A 199 -3.51 6.84 21.33
CA GLU A 199 -4.30 6.80 22.55
C GLU A 199 -5.75 6.45 22.18
N VAL A 200 -6.26 5.34 22.70
CA VAL A 200 -7.63 4.85 22.45
C VAL A 200 -8.49 5.11 23.67
N LYS A 201 -9.64 5.76 23.45
CA LYS A 201 -10.63 6.10 24.47
C LYS A 201 -12.02 5.63 24.08
N LEU A 202 -12.90 5.44 25.06
CA LEU A 202 -14.33 5.37 24.84
C LEU A 202 -14.93 6.77 24.64
N GLU A 203 -16.19 6.86 24.21
CA GLU A 203 -16.90 8.14 24.04
C GLU A 203 -17.01 8.96 25.34
N ASP A 204 -17.03 8.29 26.50
CA ASP A 204 -17.04 8.93 27.81
C ASP A 204 -15.65 9.43 28.27
N GLY A 205 -14.61 9.22 27.46
CA GLY A 205 -13.23 9.61 27.74
C GLY A 205 -12.40 8.57 28.49
N THR A 206 -12.97 7.42 28.85
CA THR A 206 -12.23 6.33 29.51
C THR A 206 -11.09 5.84 28.63
N LEU A 207 -9.86 5.89 29.14
CA LEU A 207 -8.68 5.41 28.44
C LEU A 207 -8.67 3.87 28.37
N ILE A 208 -8.53 3.32 27.17
CA ILE A 208 -8.52 1.88 26.89
C ILE A 208 -7.10 1.36 26.63
N SER A 209 -6.34 2.03 25.77
CA SER A 209 -4.97 1.60 25.43
C SER A 209 -4.16 2.79 24.94
N LYS A 210 -2.86 2.77 25.17
CA LYS A 210 -1.93 3.82 24.75
C LYS A 210 -0.61 3.20 24.32
N SER A 211 -0.01 3.74 23.26
CA SER A 211 1.32 3.31 22.83
C SER A 211 2.39 3.68 23.87
N PRO A 212 3.48 2.91 23.98
CA PRO A 212 4.70 3.34 24.66
C PRO A 212 5.28 4.64 24.07
N ASP A 213 6.20 5.29 24.79
CA ASP A 213 6.83 6.55 24.36
C ASP A 213 7.63 6.43 23.06
N ASP A 214 8.18 5.25 22.79
CA ASP A 214 8.92 4.97 21.56
C ASP A 214 8.01 4.53 20.42
N GLY A 215 6.68 4.45 20.62
CA GLY A 215 5.68 4.08 19.63
C GLY A 215 5.65 2.58 19.29
N VAL A 216 4.61 2.15 18.57
CA VAL A 216 4.45 0.76 18.16
C VAL A 216 4.73 0.59 16.67
N LYS A 217 5.40 -0.50 16.29
CA LYS A 217 5.61 -0.89 14.90
C LYS A 217 4.75 -2.10 14.55
N PHE A 218 4.15 -2.09 13.36
CA PHE A 218 3.40 -3.23 12.84
C PHE A 218 3.35 -3.20 11.30
N ILE A 219 3.12 -4.36 10.69
CA ILE A 219 2.85 -4.49 9.25
C ILE A 219 1.39 -4.12 9.00
N VAL A 220 1.12 -3.23 8.03
CA VAL A 220 -0.21 -2.68 7.80
C VAL A 220 -1.27 -3.76 7.58
N GLU A 221 -0.97 -4.80 6.81
CA GLU A 221 -1.93 -5.89 6.53
C GLU A 221 -2.30 -6.72 7.77
N GLU A 222 -1.33 -6.96 8.65
CA GLU A 222 -1.54 -7.66 9.94
C GLU A 222 -2.39 -6.81 10.89
N GLY A 223 -2.26 -5.48 10.80
CA GLY A 223 -2.97 -4.51 11.61
C GLY A 223 -2.46 -4.42 13.04
N TRP A 224 -3.13 -3.59 13.84
CA TRP A 224 -2.77 -3.38 15.24
C TRP A 224 -4.02 -3.03 16.04
N LEU A 225 -4.19 -3.66 17.21
CA LEU A 225 -5.26 -3.44 18.20
C LEU A 225 -6.69 -3.73 17.72
N CYS A 226 -7.15 -3.04 16.67
CA CYS A 226 -8.45 -3.23 16.04
C CYS A 226 -8.37 -2.95 14.51
N PRO A 227 -9.37 -3.41 13.72
CA PRO A 227 -9.37 -3.22 12.26
C PRO A 227 -9.19 -1.77 11.78
N ALA A 228 -9.64 -0.77 12.55
CA ALA A 228 -9.54 0.64 12.16
C ALA A 228 -8.10 1.11 11.88
N PHE A 229 -7.10 0.60 12.60
CA PHE A 229 -5.71 1.06 12.47
C PHE A 229 -5.18 0.84 11.05
N LYS A 230 -5.33 -0.37 10.48
CA LYS A 230 -4.83 -0.66 9.14
C LYS A 230 -5.51 0.19 8.06
N HIS A 231 -6.81 0.46 8.21
CA HIS A 231 -7.54 1.32 7.27
C HIS A 231 -7.07 2.78 7.39
N ALA A 232 -6.94 3.28 8.63
CA ALA A 232 -6.53 4.64 8.89
C ALA A 232 -5.12 4.93 8.35
N VAL A 233 -4.12 4.13 8.71
CA VAL A 233 -2.71 4.40 8.35
C VAL A 233 -2.48 4.42 6.84
N LYS A 234 -3.19 3.60 6.05
CA LYS A 234 -3.14 3.62 4.57
C LYS A 234 -3.57 4.95 3.96
N SER A 235 -4.36 5.74 4.69
CA SER A 235 -4.83 7.06 4.27
C SER A 235 -4.02 8.20 4.88
N MET A 236 -3.06 7.89 5.77
CA MET A 236 -2.28 8.87 6.51
C MET A 236 -0.92 9.10 5.86
N LYS A 237 -0.46 10.34 5.97
CA LYS A 237 0.88 10.77 5.56
C LYS A 237 1.82 10.76 6.78
N ILE A 238 3.12 10.73 6.51
CA ILE A 238 4.12 10.81 7.57
C ILE A 238 3.93 12.10 8.41
N GLU A 239 4.01 11.95 9.73
CA GLU A 239 3.75 12.94 10.79
C GLU A 239 2.30 13.47 10.87
N GLU A 240 1.36 12.89 10.11
CA GLU A 240 -0.07 13.22 10.21
C GLU A 240 -0.61 12.76 11.57
N VAL A 241 -1.36 13.65 12.22
CA VAL A 241 -2.08 13.36 13.47
C VAL A 241 -3.56 13.47 13.21
N VAL A 242 -4.29 12.44 13.60
CA VAL A 242 -5.72 12.33 13.37
C VAL A 242 -6.44 11.88 14.63
N VAL A 243 -7.71 12.25 14.71
CA VAL A 243 -8.66 11.63 15.64
C VAL A 243 -9.58 10.76 14.81
N LEU A 244 -9.65 9.47 15.12
CA LEU A 244 -10.57 8.54 14.51
C LEU A 244 -11.79 8.40 15.42
N MET A 245 -12.98 8.46 14.83
CA MET A 245 -14.20 7.96 15.44
C MET A 245 -14.53 6.64 14.76
N VAL A 246 -14.43 5.56 15.54
CA VAL A 246 -14.44 4.17 15.06
C VAL A 246 -15.71 3.50 15.55
N GLN A 247 -16.59 3.14 14.62
CA GLN A 247 -17.79 2.38 14.90
C GLN A 247 -17.44 0.93 15.31
N PRO A 248 -18.34 0.23 16.03
CA PRO A 248 -18.03 -1.07 16.62
C PRO A 248 -17.48 -2.10 15.65
N GLU A 249 -17.97 -2.15 14.41
CA GLU A 249 -17.55 -3.09 13.36
C GLU A 249 -16.06 -2.96 12.96
N TYR A 250 -15.45 -1.79 13.19
CA TYR A 250 -14.02 -1.55 12.99
C TYR A 250 -13.23 -1.47 14.31
N GLY A 251 -13.92 -1.56 15.44
CA GLY A 251 -13.37 -1.65 16.80
C GLY A 251 -13.34 -3.11 17.29
N PHE A 252 -14.15 -3.40 18.31
CA PHE A 252 -14.24 -4.72 18.95
C PHE A 252 -15.63 -5.38 18.78
N GLY A 253 -16.49 -4.80 17.94
CA GLY A 253 -17.75 -5.40 17.52
C GLY A 253 -18.77 -5.66 18.63
N ILE A 254 -19.64 -6.63 18.36
CA ILE A 254 -20.71 -7.06 19.26
C ILE A 254 -20.19 -7.75 20.52
N ASP A 255 -18.97 -8.30 20.46
CA ASP A 255 -18.37 -9.07 21.55
C ASP A 255 -17.58 -8.20 22.53
N GLY A 256 -17.28 -6.95 22.15
CA GLY A 256 -16.44 -6.06 22.93
C GLY A 256 -15.07 -6.70 23.21
N ARG A 257 -14.47 -6.36 24.35
CA ARG A 257 -13.21 -6.95 24.79
C ARG A 257 -13.08 -6.89 26.30
N GLU A 258 -12.70 -7.99 26.93
CA GLU A 258 -12.31 -7.97 28.35
C GLU A 258 -11.00 -7.20 28.56
N ALA A 259 -10.73 -6.81 29.80
CA ALA A 259 -9.45 -6.18 30.14
C ALA A 259 -8.30 -7.17 29.92
N LYS A 260 -7.19 -6.69 29.34
CA LYS A 260 -6.02 -7.53 29.06
C LYS A 260 -4.74 -6.75 29.33
N ASP A 261 -3.89 -7.30 30.18
CA ASP A 261 -2.61 -6.71 30.57
C ASP A 261 -2.74 -5.25 31.05
N SER A 262 -2.24 -4.29 30.27
CA SER A 262 -2.33 -2.85 30.54
C SER A 262 -3.50 -2.16 29.83
N GLU A 263 -4.31 -2.93 29.10
CA GLU A 263 -5.43 -2.42 28.32
C GLU A 263 -6.77 -2.61 29.06
N GLY A 264 -7.57 -1.55 29.06
CA GLY A 264 -8.89 -1.53 29.68
C GLY A 264 -9.93 -2.37 28.93
N PRO A 265 -11.05 -2.72 29.59
CA PRO A 265 -12.16 -3.44 28.98
C PRO A 265 -12.90 -2.52 28.00
N VAL A 266 -13.39 -3.10 26.90
CA VAL A 266 -14.23 -2.43 25.91
C VAL A 266 -15.63 -3.03 25.97
N PRO A 267 -16.68 -2.22 26.23
CA PRO A 267 -18.05 -2.70 26.20
C PRO A 267 -18.47 -3.24 24.84
N LEU A 268 -19.50 -4.09 24.84
CA LEU A 268 -20.16 -4.58 23.64
C LEU A 268 -20.66 -3.39 22.81
N ASN A 269 -20.47 -3.42 21.49
CA ASN A 269 -20.93 -2.37 20.58
C ASN A 269 -20.42 -0.95 20.92
N ALA A 270 -19.25 -0.81 21.55
CA ALA A 270 -18.70 0.48 21.87
C ALA A 270 -18.05 1.17 20.65
N THR A 271 -18.33 2.46 20.48
CA THR A 271 -17.57 3.35 19.61
C THR A 271 -16.26 3.74 20.29
N LEU A 272 -15.17 3.80 19.53
CA LEU A 272 -13.86 4.24 20.02
C LEU A 272 -13.47 5.59 19.45
N ILE A 273 -12.80 6.39 20.27
CA ILE A 273 -12.11 7.61 19.87
C ILE A 273 -10.61 7.33 19.92
N VAL A 274 -9.93 7.42 18.78
CA VAL A 274 -8.49 7.10 18.67
C VAL A 274 -7.72 8.33 18.26
N ASP A 275 -6.89 8.86 19.16
CA ASP A 275 -5.84 9.79 18.81
C ASP A 275 -4.70 8.98 18.17
N LEU A 276 -4.37 9.23 16.90
CA LEU A 276 -3.39 8.45 16.13
C LEU A 276 -2.40 9.36 15.40
N GLU A 277 -1.11 9.09 15.55
CA GLU A 277 -0.02 9.72 14.83
C GLU A 277 0.74 8.69 13.99
N LEU A 278 0.88 8.94 12.69
CA LEU A 278 1.78 8.15 11.84
C LEU A 278 3.18 8.75 11.92
N VAL A 279 4.02 8.22 12.80
CA VAL A 279 5.37 8.76 13.08
C VAL A 279 6.31 8.56 11.90
N SER A 280 6.38 7.32 11.40
CA SER A 280 7.23 6.96 10.25
C SER A 280 6.76 5.65 9.65
N TRP A 281 7.26 5.30 8.48
CA TRP A 281 7.04 3.99 7.88
C TRP A 281 8.19 3.64 6.94
N ASN A 282 8.41 2.34 6.74
CA ASN A 282 9.39 1.81 5.81
C ASN A 282 8.67 1.00 4.73
N SER A 283 9.07 1.19 3.48
CA SER A 283 8.53 0.37 2.41
C SER A 283 9.06 -1.06 2.55
N VAL A 284 8.17 -2.04 2.54
CA VAL A 284 8.55 -3.46 2.59
C VAL A 284 8.17 -4.09 1.26
N GLU A 285 9.18 -4.62 0.58
CA GLU A 285 9.07 -5.30 -0.70
C GLU A 285 9.36 -6.78 -0.51
N ILE A 286 8.51 -7.61 -1.08
CA ILE A 286 8.77 -9.04 -1.24
C ILE A 286 9.67 -9.21 -2.46
N VAL A 287 10.83 -9.83 -2.27
CA VAL A 287 11.86 -9.98 -3.32
C VAL A 287 11.62 -11.22 -4.17
N THR A 288 11.20 -12.33 -3.56
CA THR A 288 11.03 -13.63 -4.21
C THR A 288 9.56 -13.98 -4.40
N ASP A 289 9.24 -14.72 -5.48
CA ASP A 289 7.85 -15.10 -5.82
C ASP A 289 7.15 -15.93 -4.73
N ASP A 290 7.92 -16.72 -3.98
CA ASP A 290 7.46 -17.52 -2.84
C ASP A 290 7.25 -16.70 -1.54
N LYS A 291 7.45 -15.39 -1.61
CA LYS A 291 7.29 -14.43 -0.52
C LYS A 291 8.23 -14.60 0.67
N LYS A 292 9.32 -15.33 0.50
CA LYS A 292 10.24 -15.68 1.58
C LYS A 292 11.32 -14.63 1.86
N VAL A 293 11.87 -14.00 0.82
CA VAL A 293 12.88 -12.95 0.99
C VAL A 293 12.18 -11.60 1.10
N ILE A 294 12.37 -10.94 2.24
CA ILE A 294 11.68 -9.69 2.58
C ILE A 294 12.72 -8.57 2.66
N LYS A 295 12.53 -7.53 1.86
CA LYS A 295 13.38 -6.34 1.81
C LYS A 295 12.64 -5.14 2.40
N LYS A 296 13.18 -4.57 3.47
CA LYS A 296 12.71 -3.34 4.11
C LYS A 296 13.60 -2.17 3.72
N ILE A 297 13.06 -1.22 2.98
CA ILE A 297 13.78 -0.04 2.51
C ILE A 297 13.84 0.99 3.64
N THR A 298 15.05 1.29 4.12
CA THR A 298 15.31 2.29 5.18
C THR A 298 15.72 3.64 4.59
N LYS A 299 16.30 3.66 3.39
CA LYS A 299 16.54 4.87 2.60
C LYS A 299 16.16 4.61 1.14
N LYS A 300 15.29 5.46 0.59
CA LYS A 300 14.90 5.37 -0.82
C LYS A 300 16.07 5.69 -1.73
N GLY A 301 16.17 4.96 -2.84
CA GLY A 301 17.13 5.27 -3.90
C GLY A 301 16.77 6.54 -4.67
N GLU A 302 17.78 7.08 -5.33
CA GLU A 302 17.76 8.36 -6.06
C GLU A 302 17.20 8.22 -7.48
N SER A 303 17.26 7.01 -8.04
CA SER A 303 16.86 6.70 -9.42
C SER A 303 15.70 5.72 -9.50
N TYR A 304 15.02 5.70 -10.65
CA TYR A 304 14.03 4.66 -10.96
C TYR A 304 14.68 3.38 -11.54
N GLU A 305 15.89 3.49 -12.08
CA GLU A 305 16.60 2.38 -12.68
C GLU A 305 17.04 1.34 -11.63
N LYS A 306 17.07 0.09 -12.08
CA LYS A 306 17.52 -1.09 -11.34
C LYS A 306 18.52 -1.87 -12.20
N PRO A 307 19.47 -2.60 -11.58
CA PRO A 307 20.37 -3.48 -12.30
C PRO A 307 19.59 -4.62 -12.98
N ASN A 308 20.07 -5.06 -14.16
CA ASN A 308 19.61 -6.25 -14.86
C ASN A 308 20.60 -7.42 -14.68
N GLY A 309 20.24 -8.62 -15.13
CA GLY A 309 21.13 -9.79 -15.11
C GLY A 309 22.45 -9.51 -15.82
N GLY A 310 23.58 -9.80 -15.17
CA GLY A 310 24.93 -9.45 -15.63
C GLY A 310 25.42 -8.05 -15.24
N SER A 311 24.56 -7.20 -14.65
CA SER A 311 25.00 -5.88 -14.15
C SER A 311 26.10 -6.01 -13.12
N THR A 312 27.02 -5.07 -13.13
CA THR A 312 28.03 -4.92 -12.09
C THR A 312 27.52 -3.90 -11.07
N VAL A 313 27.27 -4.32 -9.84
CA VAL A 313 26.81 -3.49 -8.74
C VAL A 313 27.94 -3.22 -7.75
N THR A 314 27.99 -2.01 -7.22
CA THR A 314 28.92 -1.56 -6.19
C THR A 314 28.14 -1.34 -4.92
N ILE A 315 28.48 -2.08 -3.86
CA ILE A 315 27.71 -2.14 -2.63
C ILE A 315 28.60 -2.11 -1.39
N LYS A 316 27.97 -1.79 -0.27
CA LYS A 316 28.49 -2.08 1.07
C LYS A 316 27.41 -2.75 1.89
N TYR A 317 27.79 -3.70 2.73
CA TYR A 317 26.82 -4.44 3.52
C TYR A 317 27.38 -4.97 4.84
N VAL A 318 26.45 -5.25 5.74
CA VAL A 318 26.67 -5.92 7.03
C VAL A 318 25.70 -7.10 7.13
N GLY A 319 26.25 -8.30 7.26
CA GLY A 319 25.48 -9.53 7.47
C GLY A 319 25.42 -9.90 8.95
N THR A 320 24.21 -10.08 9.48
CA THR A 320 23.95 -10.45 10.87
C THR A 320 23.05 -11.69 10.98
N LEU A 321 23.23 -12.46 12.05
CA LEU A 321 22.33 -13.54 12.43
C LEU A 321 21.10 -12.98 13.18
N SER A 322 20.12 -13.84 13.44
CA SER A 322 18.90 -13.49 14.16
C SER A 322 19.12 -13.02 15.60
N ASP A 323 20.22 -13.44 16.23
CA ASP A 323 20.65 -12.97 17.55
C ASP A 323 21.42 -11.63 17.52
N GLY A 324 21.59 -11.05 16.33
CA GLY A 324 22.33 -9.81 16.09
C GLY A 324 23.83 -9.99 15.92
N ALA A 325 24.38 -11.20 16.00
CA ALA A 325 25.80 -11.45 15.78
C ALA A 325 26.19 -11.13 14.33
N ILE A 326 27.22 -10.30 14.16
CA ILE A 326 27.70 -9.90 12.83
C ILE A 326 28.66 -10.96 12.31
N PHE A 327 28.31 -11.63 11.21
CA PHE A 327 29.17 -12.64 10.59
C PHE A 327 30.00 -12.11 9.43
N GLU A 328 29.58 -11.00 8.80
CA GLU A 328 30.30 -10.40 7.68
C GLU A 328 30.11 -8.88 7.61
N LYS A 329 31.18 -8.15 7.27
CA LYS A 329 31.18 -6.73 6.92
C LYS A 329 32.01 -6.51 5.67
N ARG A 330 31.48 -5.77 4.71
CA ARG A 330 32.09 -5.57 3.39
C ARG A 330 31.80 -4.16 2.87
N GLY A 331 32.76 -3.54 2.20
CA GLY A 331 32.54 -2.25 1.52
C GLY A 331 32.43 -1.02 2.42
N LEU A 332 32.72 -1.15 3.73
CA LEU A 332 32.50 -0.07 4.70
C LEU A 332 33.62 0.98 4.70
N HIS A 333 34.80 0.66 4.18
CA HIS A 333 35.89 1.62 4.04
C HIS A 333 35.71 2.38 2.72
N PRO A 334 35.82 3.72 2.69
CA PRO A 334 35.61 4.52 1.48
C PRO A 334 36.48 4.12 0.27
N GLU A 335 37.62 3.49 0.53
CA GLU A 335 38.62 3.09 -0.46
C GLU A 335 38.41 1.67 -1.01
N ASP A 336 37.46 0.89 -0.50
CA ASP A 336 37.30 -0.53 -0.87
C ASP A 336 35.82 -0.96 -0.93
N PRO A 337 35.02 -0.45 -1.88
CA PRO A 337 33.65 -0.88 -2.08
C PRO A 337 33.60 -2.29 -2.71
N VAL A 338 32.60 -3.10 -2.33
CA VAL A 338 32.46 -4.45 -2.89
C VAL A 338 31.72 -4.40 -4.22
N THR A 339 32.33 -5.04 -5.23
CA THR A 339 31.74 -5.16 -6.56
C THR A 339 31.19 -6.56 -6.75
N VAL A 340 29.90 -6.67 -7.09
CA VAL A 340 29.19 -7.93 -7.34
C VAL A 340 28.64 -7.90 -8.76
N THR A 341 28.78 -8.99 -9.50
CA THR A 341 28.11 -9.14 -10.80
C THR A 341 26.86 -10.00 -10.63
N ILE A 342 25.70 -9.45 -10.99
CA ILE A 342 24.41 -10.15 -10.90
C ILE A 342 24.43 -11.37 -11.85
N ASP A 343 23.92 -12.50 -11.38
CA ASP A 343 23.93 -13.82 -12.00
C ASP A 343 25.29 -14.56 -11.94
N ASP A 344 26.30 -14.03 -11.23
CA ASP A 344 27.64 -14.64 -11.16
C ASP A 344 27.92 -15.44 -9.88
N ASP A 345 26.90 -15.66 -9.03
CA ASP A 345 26.96 -16.51 -7.83
C ASP A 345 28.03 -16.07 -6.81
N GLN A 346 28.34 -14.78 -6.76
CA GLN A 346 29.37 -14.21 -5.88
C GLN A 346 28.88 -13.98 -4.45
N VAL A 347 27.57 -13.92 -4.25
CA VAL A 347 26.90 -13.74 -2.95
C VAL A 347 25.79 -14.77 -2.78
N VAL A 348 25.20 -14.85 -1.58
CA VAL A 348 24.06 -15.76 -1.34
C VAL A 348 22.87 -15.38 -2.23
N PRO A 349 22.09 -16.35 -2.73
CA PRO A 349 21.03 -16.08 -3.70
C PRO A 349 20.02 -15.02 -3.25
N GLY A 350 19.59 -15.03 -1.99
CA GLY A 350 18.66 -14.01 -1.48
C GLY A 350 19.21 -12.59 -1.53
N LEU A 351 20.53 -12.44 -1.35
CA LEU A 351 21.19 -11.14 -1.47
C LEU A 351 21.29 -10.73 -2.94
N GLU A 352 21.64 -11.65 -3.84
CA GLU A 352 21.68 -11.40 -5.29
C GLU A 352 20.31 -10.93 -5.83
N GLU A 353 19.22 -11.63 -5.47
CA GLU A 353 17.86 -11.22 -5.85
C GLU A 353 17.51 -9.83 -5.29
N THR A 354 17.91 -9.56 -4.05
CA THR A 354 17.67 -8.25 -3.43
C THR A 354 18.37 -7.15 -4.20
N LEU A 355 19.65 -7.33 -4.55
CA LEU A 355 20.43 -6.38 -5.33
C LEU A 355 19.79 -6.08 -6.68
N ALA A 356 19.20 -7.07 -7.34
CA ALA A 356 18.46 -6.88 -8.59
C ALA A 356 17.23 -5.96 -8.45
N THR A 357 16.67 -5.84 -7.24
CA THR A 357 15.51 -4.97 -6.97
C THR A 357 15.86 -3.55 -6.49
N MET A 358 17.11 -3.33 -6.09
CA MET A 358 17.57 -2.08 -5.47
C MET A 358 17.83 -0.97 -6.50
N LYS A 359 17.70 0.27 -6.05
CA LYS A 359 18.03 1.49 -6.81
C LYS A 359 19.34 2.09 -6.32
N LYS A 360 19.97 2.94 -7.15
CA LYS A 360 21.16 3.68 -6.74
C LYS A 360 20.88 4.53 -5.48
N GLY A 361 21.75 4.47 -4.49
CA GLY A 361 21.63 5.16 -3.21
C GLY A 361 20.65 4.55 -2.21
N GLU A 362 19.96 3.46 -2.58
CA GLU A 362 19.01 2.74 -1.71
C GLU A 362 19.75 2.05 -0.56
N VAL A 363 19.20 2.16 0.64
CA VAL A 363 19.62 1.37 1.81
C VAL A 363 18.43 0.52 2.25
N CYS A 364 18.68 -0.76 2.47
CA CYS A 364 17.66 -1.68 2.92
C CYS A 364 18.19 -2.70 3.92
N ILE A 365 17.28 -3.24 4.73
CA ILE A 365 17.49 -4.43 5.54
C ILE A 365 16.75 -5.57 4.84
N VAL A 366 17.44 -6.64 4.49
CA VAL A 366 16.85 -7.84 3.90
C VAL A 366 16.93 -9.01 4.87
N MET A 367 15.82 -9.73 5.02
CA MET A 367 15.73 -11.00 5.72
C MET A 367 15.72 -12.15 4.70
N ILE A 368 16.70 -13.04 4.81
CA ILE A 368 16.96 -14.13 3.89
C ILE A 368 16.84 -15.45 4.67
N PRO A 369 15.80 -16.26 4.44
CA PRO A 369 15.70 -17.55 5.09
C PRO A 369 16.72 -18.55 4.51
N PRO A 370 16.95 -19.68 5.19
CA PRO A 370 18.07 -20.58 4.88
C PRO A 370 18.13 -21.03 3.43
N GLU A 371 16.98 -21.26 2.79
CA GLU A 371 16.88 -21.74 1.41
C GLU A 371 17.48 -20.76 0.39
N TYR A 372 17.56 -19.48 0.74
CA TYR A 372 18.19 -18.42 -0.05
C TYR A 372 19.52 -17.94 0.55
N GLY A 373 19.95 -18.53 1.66
CA GLY A 373 21.18 -18.25 2.39
C GLY A 373 22.22 -19.36 2.21
N PHE A 374 22.70 -19.90 3.34
CA PHE A 374 23.67 -21.01 3.36
C PHE A 374 23.02 -22.40 3.48
N GLU A 375 21.69 -22.48 3.45
CA GLU A 375 20.92 -23.73 3.51
C GLU A 375 21.33 -24.59 4.72
N ASN A 376 21.66 -25.86 4.51
CA ASN A 376 22.06 -26.83 5.54
C ASN A 376 23.57 -26.85 5.81
N GLU A 377 24.34 -25.91 5.27
CA GLU A 377 25.79 -25.88 5.42
C GLU A 377 26.21 -24.88 6.49
N GLU A 378 27.10 -25.30 7.38
CA GLU A 378 27.83 -24.36 8.23
C GLU A 378 28.86 -23.60 7.39
N LYS A 379 28.89 -22.27 7.51
CA LYS A 379 29.77 -21.42 6.72
C LYS A 379 30.65 -20.56 7.61
N GLN A 380 31.96 -20.79 7.53
CA GLN A 380 32.91 -19.85 8.12
C GLN A 380 32.95 -18.56 7.31
N CYS A 381 32.45 -17.48 7.90
CA CYS A 381 32.55 -16.12 7.36
C CYS A 381 33.71 -15.36 8.03
N HIS A 382 33.96 -14.14 7.58
CA HIS A 382 35.09 -13.33 8.07
C HIS A 382 35.07 -13.09 9.58
N LEU A 383 33.87 -12.91 10.17
CA LEU A 383 33.75 -12.49 11.57
C LEU A 383 33.15 -13.57 12.48
N ALA A 384 32.35 -14.49 11.92
CA ALA A 384 31.74 -15.56 12.69
C ALA A 384 31.48 -16.80 11.83
N LEU A 385 31.29 -17.94 12.50
CA LEU A 385 30.71 -19.14 11.90
C LEU A 385 29.20 -18.95 11.81
N VAL A 386 28.64 -19.13 10.62
CA VAL A 386 27.21 -19.14 10.40
C VAL A 386 26.71 -20.59 10.52
N PRO A 387 25.82 -20.90 11.48
CA PRO A 387 25.27 -22.24 11.62
C PRO A 387 24.42 -22.66 10.42
N ALA A 388 24.33 -23.96 10.19
CA ALA A 388 23.37 -24.52 9.24
C ALA A 388 21.95 -24.09 9.59
N ASN A 389 21.12 -23.88 8.56
CA ASN A 389 19.73 -23.47 8.67
C ASN A 389 19.49 -22.11 9.35
N SER A 390 20.47 -21.20 9.23
CA SER A 390 20.35 -19.83 9.75
C SER A 390 19.58 -18.92 8.78
N THR A 391 18.61 -18.17 9.32
CA THR A 391 18.06 -16.97 8.66
C THR A 391 19.07 -15.85 8.78
N LEU A 392 19.42 -15.24 7.65
CA LEU A 392 20.40 -14.17 7.56
C LEU A 392 19.68 -12.83 7.46
N THR A 393 20.22 -11.81 8.10
CA THR A 393 19.81 -10.42 7.88
C THR A 393 20.97 -9.66 7.25
N TYR A 394 20.74 -8.92 6.18
CA TYR A 394 21.74 -8.03 5.61
C TYR A 394 21.23 -6.59 5.61
N GLU A 395 22.01 -5.68 6.18
CA GLU A 395 21.89 -4.26 5.90
C GLU A 395 22.78 -3.94 4.69
N VAL A 396 22.19 -3.46 3.60
CA VAL A 396 22.84 -3.27 2.31
C VAL A 396 22.61 -1.85 1.81
N GLU A 397 23.67 -1.20 1.34
CA GLU A 397 23.59 0.05 0.59
C GLU A 397 24.07 -0.16 -0.84
N MET A 398 23.21 0.20 -1.80
CA MET A 398 23.54 0.22 -3.22
C MET A 398 24.22 1.55 -3.55
N ILE A 399 25.54 1.54 -3.74
CA ILE A 399 26.31 2.76 -4.04
C ILE A 399 26.10 3.17 -5.50
N SER A 400 26.28 2.23 -6.42
CA SER A 400 26.12 2.43 -7.86
C SER A 400 25.98 1.09 -8.58
N PHE A 401 25.54 1.12 -9.84
CA PHE A 401 25.62 -0.05 -10.71
C PHE A 401 25.86 0.37 -12.16
N VAL A 402 26.46 -0.53 -12.93
CA VAL A 402 26.61 -0.47 -14.38
C VAL A 402 25.74 -1.57 -14.97
N LYS A 403 24.73 -1.20 -15.74
CA LYS A 403 23.83 -2.17 -16.37
C LYS A 403 24.60 -3.01 -17.38
N ALA A 404 24.32 -4.31 -17.42
CA ALA A 404 24.78 -5.14 -18.52
C ALA A 404 24.03 -4.75 -19.80
N LYS A 405 24.70 -4.99 -20.93
CA LYS A 405 24.05 -4.96 -22.24
C LYS A 405 22.93 -5.98 -22.25
N ASP A 406 21.78 -5.57 -22.77
CA ASP A 406 20.65 -6.46 -22.90
C ASP A 406 20.96 -7.56 -23.93
N SER A 407 20.22 -8.67 -23.84
CA SER A 407 20.51 -9.84 -24.68
C SER A 407 20.43 -9.51 -26.17
N TRP A 408 19.58 -8.59 -26.62
CA TRP A 408 19.52 -8.17 -28.02
C TRP A 408 20.73 -7.35 -28.48
N ASP A 409 21.48 -6.72 -27.57
CA ASP A 409 22.68 -5.93 -27.85
C ASP A 409 23.96 -6.76 -27.90
N LEU A 410 23.88 -8.06 -27.57
CA LEU A 410 24.99 -9.01 -27.67
C LEU A 410 25.09 -9.59 -29.08
N ASP A 411 26.32 -9.71 -29.58
CA ASP A 411 26.60 -10.44 -30.82
C ASP A 411 26.42 -11.96 -30.65
N GLY A 412 26.35 -12.69 -31.78
CA GLY A 412 26.15 -14.14 -31.78
C GLY A 412 27.16 -14.91 -30.90
N PRO A 413 28.48 -14.69 -31.06
CA PRO A 413 29.50 -15.31 -30.22
C PRO A 413 29.35 -15.02 -28.71
N GLN A 414 29.06 -13.76 -28.34
CA GLN A 414 28.86 -13.36 -26.94
C GLN A 414 27.64 -14.04 -26.32
N LYS A 415 26.54 -14.16 -27.05
CA LYS A 415 25.35 -14.91 -26.61
C LYS A 415 25.67 -16.37 -26.32
N ILE A 416 26.40 -17.02 -27.23
CA ILE A 416 26.80 -18.43 -27.06
C ILE A 416 27.68 -18.60 -25.83
N ALA A 417 28.67 -17.73 -25.64
CA ALA A 417 29.56 -17.77 -24.48
C ALA A 417 28.79 -17.54 -23.16
N ALA A 418 27.88 -16.56 -23.12
CA ALA A 418 27.06 -16.27 -21.95
C ALA A 418 26.11 -17.43 -21.59
N ALA A 419 25.46 -18.03 -22.61
CA ALA A 419 24.61 -19.21 -22.43
C ALA A 419 25.42 -20.42 -21.94
N ALA A 420 26.62 -20.63 -22.49
CA ALA A 420 27.50 -21.72 -22.05
C ALA A 420 27.91 -21.56 -20.58
N LYS A 421 28.35 -20.36 -20.17
CA LYS A 421 28.73 -20.04 -18.78
C LYS A 421 27.57 -20.33 -17.81
N LYS A 422 26.37 -19.81 -18.09
CA LYS A 422 25.18 -20.03 -17.26
C LYS A 422 24.78 -21.50 -17.17
N LYS A 423 24.86 -22.23 -18.28
CA LYS A 423 24.60 -23.66 -18.33
C LYS A 423 25.60 -24.44 -17.45
N ASP A 424 26.88 -24.05 -17.46
CA ASP A 424 27.92 -24.71 -16.66
C ASP A 424 27.76 -24.41 -15.16
N GLN A 425 27.43 -23.17 -14.79
CA GLN A 425 27.01 -22.82 -13.41
C GLN A 425 25.81 -23.65 -12.96
N GLY A 426 24.77 -23.76 -13.79
CA GLY A 426 23.60 -24.60 -13.52
C GLY A 426 23.97 -26.08 -13.34
N ASN A 427 24.89 -26.62 -14.15
CA ASN A 427 25.37 -27.99 -14.00
C ASN A 427 26.09 -28.21 -12.67
N ASP A 428 26.88 -27.24 -12.20
CA ASP A 428 27.61 -27.36 -10.95
C ASP A 428 26.68 -27.26 -9.74
N LEU A 429 25.67 -26.37 -9.77
CA LEU A 429 24.60 -26.34 -8.77
C LEU A 429 23.80 -27.64 -8.74
N PHE A 430 23.48 -28.20 -9.92
CA PHE A 430 22.77 -29.46 -10.04
C PHE A 430 23.54 -30.61 -9.40
N LYS A 431 24.86 -30.71 -9.63
CA LYS A 431 25.73 -31.72 -9.00
C LYS A 431 25.77 -31.57 -7.47
N LYS A 432 25.70 -30.35 -6.96
CA LYS A 432 25.64 -30.05 -5.52
C LYS A 432 24.27 -30.33 -4.90
N GLY A 433 23.26 -30.75 -5.70
CA GLY A 433 21.90 -30.99 -5.22
C GLY A 433 21.08 -29.70 -5.03
N LYS A 434 21.60 -28.53 -5.41
CA LYS A 434 20.93 -27.23 -5.35
C LYS A 434 19.99 -27.05 -6.54
N LEU A 435 18.96 -27.89 -6.59
CA LEU A 435 18.11 -28.07 -7.77
C LEU A 435 17.34 -26.80 -8.17
N PHE A 436 16.86 -26.04 -7.19
CA PHE A 436 16.13 -24.79 -7.43
C PHE A 436 17.01 -23.76 -8.15
N PHE A 437 18.20 -23.48 -7.61
CA PHE A 437 19.15 -22.56 -8.23
C PHE A 437 19.67 -23.07 -9.58
N ALA A 438 19.87 -24.39 -9.71
CA ALA A 438 20.21 -24.98 -11.00
C ALA A 438 19.12 -24.73 -12.06
N ALA A 439 17.85 -24.94 -11.71
CA ALA A 439 16.73 -24.70 -12.61
C ALA A 439 16.68 -23.25 -13.09
N ARG A 440 16.89 -22.29 -12.18
CA ARG A 440 16.96 -20.85 -12.51
C ARG A 440 18.14 -20.51 -13.42
N LYS A 441 19.32 -21.10 -13.22
CA LYS A 441 20.45 -20.90 -14.16
C LYS A 441 20.13 -21.44 -15.55
N TYR A 442 19.46 -22.59 -15.67
CA TYR A 442 19.02 -23.09 -16.97
C TYR A 442 17.95 -22.20 -17.59
N GLU A 443 17.05 -21.61 -16.81
CA GLU A 443 16.12 -20.60 -17.30
C GLU A 443 16.84 -19.39 -17.91
N LYS A 444 17.91 -18.89 -17.27
CA LYS A 444 18.75 -17.84 -17.83
C LYS A 444 19.46 -18.23 -19.13
N VAL A 445 19.69 -19.52 -19.37
CA VAL A 445 20.17 -20.00 -20.68
C VAL A 445 19.06 -19.88 -21.73
N LEU A 446 17.83 -20.22 -21.35
CA LEU A 446 16.65 -20.20 -22.23
C LEU A 446 16.16 -18.78 -22.54
N GLU A 447 16.47 -17.80 -21.69
CA GLU A 447 16.29 -16.37 -22.02
C GLU A 447 17.20 -15.92 -23.18
N ILE A 448 18.37 -16.56 -23.36
CA ILE A 448 19.33 -16.26 -24.44
C ILE A 448 19.02 -17.11 -25.68
N ASP A 449 18.78 -18.41 -25.47
CA ASP A 449 18.50 -19.41 -26.50
C ASP A 449 17.32 -20.28 -26.06
N SER A 450 16.10 -19.87 -26.45
CA SER A 450 14.85 -20.46 -25.98
C SER A 450 14.64 -21.92 -26.36
N MET A 451 15.40 -22.43 -27.34
CA MET A 451 15.34 -23.81 -27.82
C MET A 451 16.58 -24.62 -27.46
N ASN A 452 17.36 -24.16 -26.46
CA ASN A 452 18.53 -24.89 -25.99
C ASN A 452 18.14 -26.25 -25.37
N LEU A 453 18.23 -27.31 -26.18
CA LEU A 453 17.78 -28.65 -25.78
C LEU A 453 18.47 -29.17 -24.52
N LYS A 454 19.76 -28.82 -24.32
CA LYS A 454 20.51 -29.24 -23.13
C LYS A 454 20.00 -28.54 -21.88
N ALA A 455 19.74 -27.24 -21.94
CA ALA A 455 19.20 -26.49 -20.81
C ALA A 455 17.77 -26.93 -20.48
N LEU A 456 16.89 -27.09 -21.48
CA LEU A 456 15.52 -27.63 -21.28
C LEU A 456 15.56 -28.99 -20.60
N PHE A 457 16.37 -29.92 -21.12
CA PHE A 457 16.47 -31.27 -20.55
C PHE A 457 17.01 -31.25 -19.10
N ARG A 458 18.05 -30.46 -18.83
CA ARG A 458 18.61 -30.34 -17.48
C ARG A 458 17.66 -29.66 -16.49
N ARG A 459 16.92 -28.64 -16.94
CA ARG A 459 15.90 -27.96 -16.13
C ARG A 459 14.73 -28.88 -15.81
N ALA A 460 14.29 -29.69 -16.78
CA ALA A 460 13.30 -30.74 -16.54
C ALA A 460 13.76 -31.77 -15.50
N GLN A 461 15.03 -32.17 -15.53
CA GLN A 461 15.60 -33.05 -14.50
C GLN A 461 15.58 -32.40 -13.11
N ALA A 462 15.85 -31.09 -13.03
CA ALA A 462 15.82 -30.35 -11.78
C ALA A 462 14.40 -30.27 -11.21
N TYR A 463 13.43 -29.83 -12.03
CA TYR A 463 12.01 -29.81 -11.65
C TYR A 463 11.48 -31.18 -11.24
N SER A 464 11.81 -32.24 -12.00
CA SER A 464 11.41 -33.61 -11.67
C SER A 464 11.96 -34.07 -10.32
N ALA A 465 13.17 -33.65 -9.96
CA ALA A 465 13.77 -33.97 -8.67
C ALA A 465 13.17 -33.15 -7.52
N MET A 466 12.71 -31.91 -7.78
CA MET A 466 11.97 -31.07 -6.83
C MET A 466 10.48 -31.42 -6.69
N MET A 467 9.98 -32.39 -7.48
CA MET A 467 8.55 -32.77 -7.59
C MET A 467 7.66 -31.72 -8.27
N ASP A 468 8.24 -30.77 -8.99
CA ASP A 468 7.52 -29.86 -9.90
C ASP A 468 7.20 -30.56 -11.22
N LEU A 469 6.33 -31.57 -11.15
CA LEU A 469 6.14 -32.53 -12.24
C LEU A 469 5.53 -31.90 -13.51
N GLU A 470 4.77 -30.82 -13.37
CA GLU A 470 4.14 -30.11 -14.49
C GLU A 470 5.18 -29.31 -15.29
N LEU A 471 6.02 -28.52 -14.63
CA LEU A 471 7.10 -27.76 -15.28
C LEU A 471 8.10 -28.70 -15.95
N ALA A 472 8.42 -29.84 -15.30
CA ALA A 472 9.27 -30.87 -15.89
C ALA A 472 8.67 -31.45 -17.18
N GLU A 473 7.36 -31.66 -17.24
CA GLU A 473 6.66 -32.18 -18.42
C GLU A 473 6.68 -31.17 -19.57
N GLN A 474 6.45 -29.89 -19.27
CA GLN A 474 6.49 -28.82 -20.27
C GLN A 474 7.86 -28.72 -20.95
N ASP A 475 8.94 -28.78 -20.18
CA ASP A 475 10.30 -28.73 -20.72
C ASP A 475 10.64 -30.00 -21.54
N LEU A 476 10.26 -31.20 -21.08
CA LEU A 476 10.47 -32.44 -21.83
C LEU A 476 9.67 -32.49 -23.13
N LYS A 477 8.45 -31.94 -23.14
CA LYS A 477 7.62 -31.82 -24.33
C LYS A 477 8.34 -30.99 -25.40
N LYS A 478 8.88 -29.82 -25.04
CA LYS A 478 9.67 -28.99 -25.97
C LYS A 478 10.90 -29.72 -26.53
N VAL A 479 11.59 -30.48 -25.68
CA VAL A 479 12.74 -31.31 -26.11
C VAL A 479 12.30 -32.37 -27.13
N LEU A 480 11.18 -33.06 -26.88
CA LEU A 480 10.67 -34.13 -27.76
C LEU A 480 9.98 -33.59 -29.02
N GLU A 481 9.44 -32.38 -28.99
CA GLU A 481 8.94 -31.68 -30.19
C GLU A 481 10.11 -31.33 -31.13
N SER A 482 11.26 -30.94 -30.57
CA SER A 482 12.45 -30.58 -31.34
C SER A 482 13.28 -31.79 -31.77
N ASP A 483 13.41 -32.78 -30.90
CA ASP A 483 14.10 -34.06 -31.15
C ASP A 483 13.20 -35.24 -30.72
N PRO A 484 12.29 -35.68 -31.60
CA PRO A 484 11.38 -36.79 -31.31
C PRO A 484 12.09 -38.13 -31.08
N ASN A 485 13.37 -38.26 -31.42
CA ASN A 485 14.14 -39.50 -31.26
C ASN A 485 15.07 -39.47 -30.06
N ASN A 486 15.05 -38.40 -29.26
CA ASN A 486 15.86 -38.27 -28.06
C ASN A 486 15.56 -39.38 -27.05
N ARG A 487 16.49 -40.35 -26.94
CA ARG A 487 16.33 -41.52 -26.06
C ARG A 487 16.28 -41.14 -24.59
N ASP A 488 17.08 -40.16 -24.18
CA ASP A 488 17.19 -39.72 -22.78
C ASP A 488 15.94 -38.96 -22.35
N ALA A 489 15.41 -38.07 -23.19
CA ALA A 489 14.16 -37.36 -22.93
C ALA A 489 12.97 -38.33 -22.84
N LYS A 490 12.88 -39.33 -23.73
CA LYS A 490 11.84 -40.38 -23.65
C LYS A 490 11.93 -41.19 -22.36
N LEU A 491 13.16 -41.52 -21.94
CA LEU A 491 13.38 -42.25 -20.70
C LEU A 491 12.96 -41.41 -19.49
N GLU A 492 13.33 -40.13 -19.47
CA GLU A 492 12.98 -39.22 -18.38
C GLU A 492 11.46 -38.96 -18.33
N GLN A 493 10.80 -38.79 -19.48
CA GLN A 493 9.34 -38.69 -19.56
C GLN A 493 8.65 -39.93 -18.98
N LYS A 494 9.17 -41.13 -19.27
CA LYS A 494 8.63 -42.37 -18.68
C LYS A 494 8.80 -42.39 -17.16
N LYS A 495 9.91 -41.89 -16.62
CA LYS A 495 10.10 -41.76 -15.16
C LYS A 495 9.14 -40.72 -14.58
N LEU A 496 8.97 -39.59 -15.26
CA LEU A 496 8.07 -38.51 -14.85
C LEU A 496 6.61 -39.00 -14.78
N ASN A 497 6.14 -39.71 -15.81
CA ASN A 497 4.79 -40.28 -15.83
C ASN A 497 4.56 -41.25 -14.65
N LYS A 498 5.57 -42.07 -14.32
CA LYS A 498 5.50 -42.95 -13.13
C LYS A 498 5.42 -42.15 -11.83
N LYS A 499 6.22 -41.08 -11.69
CA LYS A 499 6.16 -40.16 -10.54
C LYS A 499 4.79 -39.50 -10.43
N GLN A 500 4.22 -38.99 -11.53
CA GLN A 500 2.89 -38.36 -11.55
C GLN A 500 1.79 -39.35 -11.13
N VAL A 501 1.81 -40.59 -11.62
CA VAL A 501 0.86 -41.62 -11.20
C VAL A 501 1.01 -41.95 -9.71
N ALA A 502 2.25 -42.06 -9.21
CA ALA A 502 2.52 -42.28 -7.80
C ALA A 502 2.04 -41.11 -6.94
N HIS A 503 2.33 -39.87 -7.36
CA HIS A 503 1.89 -38.64 -6.68
C HIS A 503 0.36 -38.58 -6.56
N ARG A 504 -0.36 -38.75 -7.67
CA ARG A 504 -1.83 -38.78 -7.69
C ARG A 504 -2.41 -39.86 -6.77
N LYS A 505 -1.79 -41.04 -6.73
CA LYS A 505 -2.22 -42.13 -5.84
C LYS A 505 -2.01 -41.78 -4.37
N THR A 506 -0.91 -41.10 -4.04
CA THR A 506 -0.62 -40.64 -2.68
C THR A 506 -1.58 -39.52 -2.27
N GLU A 507 -1.81 -38.53 -3.13
CA GLU A 507 -2.78 -37.45 -2.88
C GLU A 507 -4.20 -38.01 -2.67
N ALA A 508 -4.67 -38.90 -3.55
CA ALA A 508 -6.00 -39.50 -3.42
C ALA A 508 -6.18 -40.22 -2.06
N LYS A 509 -5.14 -40.90 -1.58
CA LYS A 509 -5.15 -41.51 -0.23
C LYS A 509 -5.14 -40.47 0.88
N LEU A 510 -4.32 -39.43 0.75
CA LEU A 510 -4.21 -38.37 1.75
C LEU A 510 -5.55 -37.65 1.91
N TYR A 511 -6.14 -37.18 0.80
CA TYR A 511 -7.45 -36.54 0.81
C TYR A 511 -8.54 -37.49 1.27
N GLY A 512 -8.56 -38.75 0.81
CA GLY A 512 -9.52 -39.75 1.29
C GLY A 512 -9.47 -39.94 2.81
N ASN A 513 -8.27 -39.96 3.40
CA ASN A 513 -8.09 -40.04 4.85
C ASN A 513 -8.52 -38.76 5.58
N MET A 514 -8.24 -37.57 5.02
CA MET A 514 -8.68 -36.30 5.59
C MET A 514 -10.21 -36.16 5.56
N PHE A 515 -10.84 -36.47 4.42
CA PHE A 515 -12.31 -36.48 4.29
C PHE A 515 -12.96 -37.47 5.26
N ALA A 516 -12.42 -38.69 5.38
CA ALA A 516 -12.92 -39.66 6.36
C ALA A 516 -12.78 -39.18 7.81
N ARG A 517 -11.75 -38.37 8.13
CA ARG A 517 -11.61 -37.74 9.45
C ARG A 517 -12.60 -36.61 9.66
N LEU A 518 -12.84 -35.75 8.66
CA LEU A 518 -13.81 -34.67 8.73
C LEU A 518 -15.23 -35.20 8.95
N ILE A 519 -15.64 -36.22 8.20
CA ILE A 519 -16.94 -36.89 8.40
C ILE A 519 -17.05 -37.43 9.83
N LYS A 520 -16.00 -38.06 10.35
CA LYS A 520 -15.97 -38.56 11.74
C LYS A 520 -15.99 -37.44 12.79
N MET A 521 -15.49 -36.25 12.47
CA MET A 521 -15.56 -35.07 13.34
C MET A 521 -16.98 -34.50 13.35
N GLU A 522 -17.61 -34.35 12.19
CA GLU A 522 -19.03 -33.95 12.06
C GLU A 522 -19.98 -34.94 12.75
N GLU A 523 -19.73 -36.25 12.61
CA GLU A 523 -20.47 -37.29 13.34
C GLU A 523 -20.27 -37.23 14.87
N LYS A 524 -19.13 -36.72 15.34
CA LYS A 524 -18.89 -36.53 16.78
C LYS A 524 -19.54 -35.26 17.29
N GLU A 525 -19.47 -34.17 16.53
CA GLU A 525 -20.10 -32.88 16.87
C GLU A 525 -21.62 -33.00 16.90
N SER A 526 -22.23 -33.69 15.94
CA SER A 526 -23.67 -34.01 15.95
C SER A 526 -24.07 -34.87 17.16
N LYS A 527 -23.31 -35.92 17.50
CA LYS A 527 -23.54 -36.73 18.71
C LYS A 527 -23.34 -35.98 20.02
N GLN A 528 -22.51 -34.94 20.02
CA GLN A 528 -22.25 -34.09 21.18
C GLN A 528 -23.31 -33.00 21.35
N ALA A 529 -23.83 -32.46 20.23
CA ALA A 529 -25.00 -31.58 20.19
C ALA A 529 -26.28 -32.29 20.65
N ASP A 530 -26.53 -33.53 20.21
CA ASP A 530 -27.68 -34.33 20.65
C ASP A 530 -27.65 -34.64 22.16
N LYS A 531 -26.45 -34.89 22.72
CA LYS A 531 -26.27 -35.07 24.17
C LYS A 531 -26.45 -33.77 24.96
N GLY A 532 -26.14 -32.62 24.36
CA GLY A 532 -26.39 -31.29 24.94
C GLY A 532 -27.87 -30.96 25.00
N LEU A 533 -28.64 -31.31 23.96
CA LEU A 533 -30.11 -31.15 23.95
C LEU A 533 -30.81 -32.05 24.98
N ALA A 534 -30.29 -33.26 25.22
CA ALA A 534 -30.86 -34.20 26.19
C ALA A 534 -30.71 -33.77 27.67
N ASN A 535 -29.88 -32.76 27.96
CA ASN A 535 -29.60 -32.26 29.32
C ASN A 535 -30.29 -30.92 29.66
N LEU A 536 -31.20 -30.44 28.81
CA LEU A 536 -32.03 -29.28 29.15
C LEU A 536 -33.14 -29.68 30.15
N PRO A 537 -33.34 -28.94 31.26
CA PRO A 537 -34.44 -29.23 32.18
C PRO A 537 -35.78 -29.05 31.45
N GLN A 538 -36.65 -30.07 31.51
CA GLN A 538 -37.99 -29.99 30.95
C GLN A 538 -38.80 -28.93 31.70
N VAL A 539 -39.22 -27.88 31.00
CA VAL A 539 -40.16 -26.89 31.50
C VAL A 539 -41.58 -27.49 31.43
N PRO A 540 -42.39 -27.45 32.50
CA PRO A 540 -43.75 -27.97 32.44
C PRO A 540 -44.62 -27.12 31.51
N ALA A 541 -45.29 -27.77 30.57
CA ALA A 541 -46.28 -27.15 29.70
C ALA A 541 -47.50 -26.71 30.53
N LEU A 542 -47.68 -25.40 30.68
CA LEU A 542 -48.97 -24.79 30.99
C LEU A 542 -49.28 -23.81 29.86
N ILE A 543 -50.27 -24.15 29.03
CA ILE A 543 -51.35 -23.28 28.53
C ILE A 543 -52.22 -24.12 27.55
N ASN A 544 -53.52 -24.02 27.77
CA ASN A 544 -54.63 -24.75 27.14
C ASN A 544 -54.77 -24.45 25.62
N PRO A 545 -55.22 -25.42 24.79
CA PRO A 545 -55.52 -25.20 23.38
C PRO A 545 -56.99 -24.80 23.20
N ALA A 546 -57.26 -23.52 22.96
CA ALA A 546 -58.50 -23.08 22.35
C ALA A 546 -58.24 -21.82 21.53
N GLU A 547 -58.70 -21.88 20.28
CA GLU A 547 -58.84 -20.78 19.32
C GLU A 547 -57.53 -20.21 18.75
N VAL A 548 -57.24 -20.53 17.49
CA VAL A 548 -57.28 -19.57 16.36
C VAL A 548 -57.22 -20.37 15.05
N SER A 549 -58.16 -20.06 14.17
CA SER A 549 -58.40 -20.63 12.84
C SER A 549 -57.25 -20.41 11.86
N VAL A 550 -56.87 -21.46 11.12
CA VAL A 550 -56.02 -21.36 9.92
C VAL A 550 -56.90 -21.53 8.68
N GLN A 551 -57.17 -20.43 7.99
CA GLN A 551 -57.55 -20.46 6.57
C GLN A 551 -56.26 -20.61 5.75
N GLY A 552 -56.24 -21.63 4.89
CA GLY A 552 -55.13 -21.90 3.99
C GLY A 552 -55.06 -20.94 2.81
N TYR A 553 -53.83 -20.71 2.34
CA TYR A 553 -53.55 -20.33 0.96
C TYR A 553 -52.28 -21.04 0.49
N ASN A 554 -52.47 -21.99 -0.41
CA ASN A 554 -51.45 -22.55 -1.28
C ASN A 554 -51.04 -21.47 -2.31
N GLN A 555 -49.74 -21.27 -2.55
CA GLN A 555 -49.27 -21.05 -3.91
C GLN A 555 -47.82 -21.49 -4.12
N ARG A 556 -47.65 -22.16 -5.27
CA ARG A 556 -46.52 -22.93 -5.76
C ARG A 556 -45.35 -22.01 -6.16
N VAL A 557 -44.12 -22.44 -5.86
CA VAL A 557 -42.90 -21.92 -6.48
C VAL A 557 -42.54 -22.83 -7.66
N THR A 558 -42.55 -22.26 -8.85
CA THR A 558 -42.17 -22.90 -10.12
C THR A 558 -40.68 -22.71 -10.35
N VAL A 559 -39.95 -23.80 -10.58
CA VAL A 559 -38.53 -23.79 -11.01
C VAL A 559 -38.47 -23.76 -12.54
N CYS A 560 -37.71 -22.82 -13.11
CA CYS A 560 -37.42 -22.76 -14.55
C CYS A 560 -36.18 -23.61 -14.88
N PRO A 561 -36.19 -24.40 -15.98
CA PRO A 561 -34.97 -24.97 -16.57
C PRO A 561 -34.52 -24.17 -17.80
N SER A 562 -33.22 -23.86 -17.84
CA SER A 562 -32.52 -23.28 -19.00
C SER A 562 -32.39 -24.29 -20.14
N HIS A 563 -32.86 -23.90 -21.33
CA HIS A 563 -32.69 -24.63 -22.58
C HIS A 563 -31.32 -24.36 -23.21
N ALA A 564 -30.75 -25.41 -23.80
CA ALA A 564 -29.72 -25.35 -24.82
C ALA A 564 -30.34 -25.53 -26.22
N GLY A 565 -29.80 -24.82 -27.22
CA GLY A 565 -29.70 -25.29 -28.60
C GLY A 565 -30.54 -24.58 -29.66
N CYS A 566 -29.91 -23.64 -30.37
CA CYS A 566 -29.85 -23.56 -31.84
C CYS A 566 -28.59 -22.77 -32.23
#